data_AF-A0A8D2LDQ9-F1
#
_entry.id   AF-A0A8D2LDQ9-F1
#
_cell.length_a   1.000
_cell.length_b   1.000
_cell.length_c   1.000
_cell.angle_alpha   90.00
_cell.angle_beta   90.00
_cell.angle_gamma   90.00
#
_symmetry.space_group_name_H-M   'P 1'
#
loop_
_entity.id
_entity.type
_entity.pdbx_description
1 polymer ?
#
loop_
_entity_poly.entity_id
_entity_poly.type
_entity_poly.pdbx_seq_one_letter_code
_entity_poly.pdbx_strand_id
1 'polypeptide(L)'
;MSAGPRQFSSRSAYGGGSVRLSSSNSVGSLGGGFGGGSLLGFGGGGYGGGLGSGYGGGLGSGYGGGLGSGYGGGYGGGLGGGLGGGLGSGYGGGLGSGYGGGLGGGLGGGLGGGLGSSFRGSGEGSLLAGTEKETMQNLNDRLAAYLDKVRSLEEANTELESKIREWYEKNGPGAGGPGIGRDYSKYYPVIEDLRNKIINATIENARLILQIDNARLAADDFRVKFENEVALRQSVEADINGLRRVLDELTLTRADLEMQIEGLNEELAHLKKNHEEVCSTKPAVLACVGLYVEMDAAPGVDLTKLLNDMRAQYEVVAEQHRKEAEAWFNEKSGELKREISSNTEQLQSGKSEITDLRRTLQSLEIELQSQLAMKKSLEDTLAETEGNYCAQLGQMQLQIGNVESQLFQVRADMERQNAEYQQLLDIKTRLEMEIETYHDCSLPFGQMAACCFPGNSIPCPSPPSFPVPQSAISQHSTEHAQSA
;
A
#
# COMPACT_ATOMS: atom_id res chain seq x y z
N MET A 1 -36.44 70.87 -15.27
CA MET A 1 -36.78 69.62 -15.98
C MET A 1 -36.34 68.49 -15.06
N SER A 2 -37.11 67.59 -14.46
CA SER A 2 -38.51 67.15 -14.45
C SER A 2 -38.63 66.41 -13.10
N ALA A 3 -39.42 66.87 -12.13
CA ALA A 3 -40.76 66.35 -11.82
C ALA A 3 -40.87 64.81 -11.75
N GLY A 4 -41.16 64.30 -10.53
CA GLY A 4 -42.21 63.28 -10.34
C GLY A 4 -41.77 61.90 -9.81
N PRO A 5 -42.19 61.50 -8.58
CA PRO A 5 -42.23 60.10 -8.16
C PRO A 5 -43.53 59.43 -8.68
N ARG A 6 -43.53 58.11 -8.89
CA ARG A 6 -44.75 57.35 -9.23
C ARG A 6 -45.01 56.22 -8.24
N GLN A 7 -46.29 56.15 -7.88
CA GLN A 7 -46.98 55.31 -6.91
C GLN A 7 -47.36 53.92 -7.45
N PHE A 8 -47.59 53.01 -6.49
CA PHE A 8 -48.58 51.93 -6.41
C PHE A 8 -49.56 51.71 -7.59
N SER A 9 -49.75 50.43 -7.98
CA SER A 9 -51.03 49.71 -7.78
C SER A 9 -50.97 48.23 -8.20
N SER A 10 -51.25 47.38 -7.21
CA SER A 10 -52.35 46.40 -7.16
C SER A 10 -52.78 45.67 -8.45
N ARG A 11 -52.73 44.32 -8.38
CA ARG A 11 -53.84 43.50 -8.89
C ARG A 11 -54.08 42.28 -7.99
N SER A 12 -55.35 42.19 -7.61
CA SER A 12 -56.03 41.18 -6.81
C SER A 12 -56.78 40.21 -7.74
N ALA A 13 -56.95 38.95 -7.31
CA ALA A 13 -58.14 38.10 -7.50
C ALA A 13 -57.90 36.76 -6.75
N TYR A 14 -58.56 36.48 -5.61
CA TYR A 14 -59.93 36.00 -5.37
C TYR A 14 -60.17 34.49 -5.61
N GLY A 15 -60.70 33.83 -4.56
CA GLY A 15 -61.34 32.51 -4.54
C GLY A 15 -60.66 31.55 -3.56
N GLY A 16 -61.12 31.27 -2.34
CA GLY A 16 -62.47 31.35 -1.77
C GLY A 16 -63.16 29.99 -1.84
N GLY A 17 -63.27 29.27 -0.71
CA GLY A 17 -64.14 28.08 -0.62
C GLY A 17 -63.77 27.09 0.49
N SER A 18 -64.41 27.24 1.64
CA SER A 18 -64.39 26.36 2.81
C SER A 18 -65.83 25.97 3.16
N VAL A 19 -66.14 24.69 3.40
CA VAL A 19 -67.26 24.14 4.23
C VAL A 19 -66.90 22.65 4.46
N ARG A 20 -66.61 22.10 5.65
CA ARG A 20 -67.28 21.97 6.98
C ARG A 20 -68.27 20.78 7.12
N LEU A 21 -68.15 20.12 8.28
CA LEU A 21 -69.15 19.37 9.10
C LEU A 21 -69.50 17.93 8.60
N SER A 22 -69.71 16.88 9.41
CA SER A 22 -69.87 16.72 10.87
C SER A 22 -69.85 15.24 11.32
N SER A 23 -69.30 15.02 12.52
CA SER A 23 -69.67 14.10 13.63
C SER A 23 -70.63 12.91 13.49
N SER A 24 -70.33 11.81 14.19
CA SER A 24 -71.24 11.19 15.18
C SER A 24 -70.54 10.22 16.15
N ASN A 25 -70.90 10.33 17.43
CA ASN A 25 -70.63 9.37 18.51
C ASN A 25 -71.45 8.08 18.31
N SER A 26 -70.95 6.95 18.81
CA SER A 26 -71.83 5.98 19.49
C SER A 26 -71.07 5.13 20.53
N VAL A 27 -71.84 4.77 21.54
CA VAL A 27 -71.51 4.14 22.81
C VAL A 27 -71.49 2.62 22.64
N GLY A 28 -70.62 1.90 23.35
CA GLY A 28 -70.62 0.44 23.40
C GLY A 28 -69.84 -0.10 24.58
N SER A 29 -70.51 -0.21 25.72
CA SER A 29 -70.10 -1.02 26.87
C SER A 29 -70.51 -2.48 26.64
N LEU A 30 -69.63 -3.44 26.98
CA LEU A 30 -69.77 -4.90 27.18
C LEU A 30 -68.37 -5.49 26.91
N GLY A 31 -67.68 -6.26 27.75
CA GLY A 31 -67.97 -6.94 28.99
C GLY A 31 -66.98 -8.13 29.09
N GLY A 32 -66.37 -8.34 30.26
CA GLY A 32 -65.96 -9.67 30.75
C GLY A 32 -64.58 -10.24 30.41
N GLY A 33 -63.90 -10.72 31.46
CA GLY A 33 -62.84 -11.76 31.40
C GLY A 33 -61.49 -11.33 31.99
N PHE A 34 -61.37 -11.11 33.31
CA PHE A 34 -60.94 -12.08 34.35
C PHE A 34 -59.66 -12.88 34.07
N GLY A 35 -58.71 -12.77 35.03
CA GLY A 35 -57.64 -13.72 35.33
C GLY A 35 -56.24 -13.12 35.15
N GLY A 36 -55.47 -12.71 36.16
CA GLY A 36 -55.55 -12.94 37.60
C GLY A 36 -54.30 -13.68 38.10
N GLY A 37 -53.39 -12.95 38.75
CA GLY A 37 -52.36 -13.42 39.70
C GLY A 37 -51.21 -14.23 39.11
N SER A 38 -50.02 -14.33 39.70
CA SER A 38 -49.40 -13.79 40.92
C SER A 38 -47.91 -14.19 40.78
N LEU A 39 -46.96 -13.29 41.02
CA LEU A 39 -46.25 -13.08 42.29
C LEU A 39 -45.30 -14.22 42.71
N LEU A 40 -44.12 -13.79 43.18
CA LEU A 40 -43.02 -14.49 43.88
C LEU A 40 -41.93 -15.00 42.93
N GLY A 41 -40.64 -14.69 43.10
CA GLY A 41 -39.93 -14.14 44.25
C GLY A 41 -38.72 -15.03 44.56
N PHE A 42 -37.59 -14.40 44.93
CA PHE A 42 -36.29 -14.99 45.31
C PHE A 42 -35.51 -15.68 44.19
N GLY A 43 -34.20 -15.53 44.05
CA GLY A 43 -33.19 -14.94 44.92
C GLY A 43 -31.90 -15.74 44.77
N GLY A 44 -30.80 -15.04 44.45
CA GLY A 44 -29.43 -15.32 44.88
C GLY A 44 -28.76 -16.66 44.59
N GLY A 45 -27.61 -16.58 43.91
CA GLY A 45 -26.36 -17.09 44.47
C GLY A 45 -25.80 -18.41 43.91
N GLY A 46 -24.83 -18.28 42.99
CA GLY A 46 -23.45 -18.68 43.27
C GLY A 46 -23.00 -20.15 43.06
N TYR A 47 -21.78 -20.23 42.52
CA TYR A 47 -20.82 -21.34 42.53
C TYR A 47 -20.83 -22.34 41.36
N GLY A 48 -19.85 -22.14 40.46
CA GLY A 48 -18.66 -22.99 40.47
C GLY A 48 -18.60 -24.12 39.43
N GLY A 49 -17.41 -24.26 38.84
CA GLY A 49 -16.95 -25.51 38.23
C GLY A 49 -16.87 -25.48 36.71
N GLY A 50 -15.68 -25.15 36.21
CA GLY A 50 -15.34 -25.37 34.81
C GLY A 50 -15.15 -26.84 34.47
N LEU A 51 -15.07 -27.12 33.17
CA LEU A 51 -14.17 -28.08 32.51
C LEU A 51 -14.70 -28.35 31.09
N GLY A 52 -13.78 -28.42 30.14
CA GLY A 52 -13.89 -29.40 29.07
C GLY A 52 -14.32 -28.86 27.71
N SER A 53 -13.31 -28.49 26.92
CA SER A 53 -13.07 -28.99 25.56
C SER A 53 -14.22 -29.50 24.72
N GLY A 54 -14.20 -29.06 23.45
CA GLY A 54 -14.31 -30.04 22.37
C GLY A 54 -15.16 -29.60 21.20
N TYR A 55 -14.47 -29.10 20.17
CA TYR A 55 -14.63 -29.48 18.77
C TYR A 55 -16.05 -29.78 18.25
N GLY A 56 -16.48 -28.92 17.32
CA GLY A 56 -16.57 -29.34 15.93
C GLY A 56 -17.95 -29.73 15.41
N GLY A 57 -18.14 -29.44 14.12
CA GLY A 57 -19.06 -30.20 13.30
C GLY A 57 -20.32 -29.48 12.85
N GLY A 58 -20.14 -28.59 11.88
CA GLY A 58 -20.78 -28.65 10.56
C GLY A 58 -22.27 -29.03 10.44
N LEU A 59 -23.03 -28.10 9.86
CA LEU A 59 -24.20 -28.28 8.98
C LEU A 59 -24.22 -26.99 8.12
N GLY A 60 -24.11 -26.95 6.79
CA GLY A 60 -24.49 -27.91 5.77
C GLY A 60 -25.70 -27.34 5.00
N SER A 61 -25.47 -26.97 3.72
CA SER A 61 -26.46 -26.63 2.67
C SER A 61 -27.17 -25.27 2.80
N GLY A 62 -27.24 -24.39 1.80
CA GLY A 62 -27.17 -24.56 0.34
C GLY A 62 -28.57 -24.46 -0.26
N TYR A 63 -28.96 -23.27 -0.74
CA TYR A 63 -30.02 -22.97 -1.74
C TYR A 63 -29.77 -21.51 -2.21
N GLY A 64 -29.41 -21.28 -3.48
CA GLY A 64 -30.34 -20.82 -4.53
C GLY A 64 -30.45 -19.29 -4.50
N GLY A 65 -30.29 -18.50 -5.56
CA GLY A 65 -30.44 -18.67 -7.00
C GLY A 65 -30.84 -17.28 -7.52
N GLY A 66 -30.37 -16.90 -8.71
CA GLY A 66 -30.32 -15.51 -9.20
C GLY A 66 -31.63 -14.74 -9.30
N LEU A 67 -31.50 -13.43 -9.43
CA LEU A 67 -32.29 -12.53 -10.30
C LEU A 67 -31.71 -11.11 -10.19
N GLY A 68 -31.20 -10.58 -11.31
CA GLY A 68 -30.61 -9.24 -11.35
C GLY A 68 -30.15 -8.84 -12.75
N SER A 69 -31.03 -8.94 -13.74
CA SER A 69 -30.83 -8.31 -15.05
C SER A 69 -31.16 -6.82 -14.99
N GLY A 70 -30.22 -6.03 -15.51
CA GLY A 70 -30.51 -4.87 -16.37
C GLY A 70 -30.76 -3.54 -15.66
N TYR A 71 -29.78 -2.65 -15.71
CA TYR A 71 -29.79 -1.38 -16.47
C TYR A 71 -28.46 -0.66 -16.18
N GLY A 72 -27.66 -0.41 -17.22
CA GLY A 72 -26.39 0.32 -17.05
C GLY A 72 -25.44 0.14 -18.23
N GLY A 73 -25.93 0.35 -19.45
CA GLY A 73 -25.08 0.42 -20.64
C GLY A 73 -24.46 1.80 -20.79
N GLY A 74 -23.12 1.81 -20.95
CA GLY A 74 -22.37 2.72 -21.82
C GLY A 74 -22.17 4.16 -21.33
N TYR A 75 -20.96 4.47 -20.88
CA TYR A 75 -20.02 5.43 -21.48
C TYR A 75 -18.71 5.35 -20.66
N GLY A 76 -17.59 5.01 -21.30
CA GLY A 76 -16.28 4.95 -20.64
C GLY A 76 -15.30 3.93 -21.21
N GLY A 77 -15.31 3.70 -22.52
CA GLY A 77 -14.19 3.04 -23.21
C GLY A 77 -13.27 4.11 -23.77
N GLY A 78 -12.00 4.10 -23.37
CA GLY A 78 -10.94 4.84 -24.06
C GLY A 78 -9.85 5.38 -23.14
N LEU A 79 -8.63 4.90 -23.40
CA LEU A 79 -7.33 5.45 -22.99
C LEU A 79 -6.79 5.00 -21.62
N GLY A 80 -6.27 3.77 -21.60
CA GLY A 80 -5.42 3.26 -20.53
C GLY A 80 -4.67 2.00 -20.98
N GLY A 81 -4.00 2.05 -22.13
CA GLY A 81 -3.24 0.92 -22.65
C GLY A 81 -2.18 1.38 -23.64
N GLY A 82 -0.94 1.51 -23.18
CA GLY A 82 0.20 1.76 -24.04
C GLY A 82 1.43 2.23 -23.27
N LEU A 83 2.54 1.53 -23.49
CA LEU A 83 3.92 1.88 -23.12
C LEU A 83 4.39 1.42 -21.74
N GLY A 84 4.55 0.10 -21.61
CA GLY A 84 5.34 -0.55 -20.57
C GLY A 84 5.73 -1.96 -20.99
N GLY A 85 6.46 -2.09 -22.10
CA GLY A 85 6.81 -3.40 -22.64
C GLY A 85 7.70 -3.28 -23.86
N GLY A 86 9.00 -3.09 -23.64
CA GLY A 86 9.97 -3.06 -24.72
C GLY A 86 11.33 -2.64 -24.21
N LEU A 87 12.10 -3.63 -23.75
CA LEU A 87 13.57 -3.73 -23.81
C LEU A 87 13.99 -4.96 -23.00
N GLY A 88 14.01 -6.11 -23.65
CA GLY A 88 14.38 -7.37 -22.99
C GLY A 88 14.15 -8.61 -23.82
N SER A 89 14.52 -8.62 -25.10
CA SER A 89 14.75 -9.84 -25.89
C SER A 89 15.20 -9.44 -27.30
N GLY A 90 16.46 -9.72 -27.63
CA GLY A 90 16.95 -9.47 -28.97
C GLY A 90 18.46 -9.46 -29.11
N TYR A 91 19.15 -10.49 -28.61
CA TYR A 91 20.39 -11.02 -29.20
C TYR A 91 20.57 -12.45 -28.70
N GLY A 92 20.12 -13.40 -29.52
CA GLY A 92 20.16 -14.83 -29.20
C GLY A 92 19.31 -15.61 -30.20
N GLY A 93 19.73 -15.62 -31.46
CA GLY A 93 18.98 -16.32 -32.51
C GLY A 93 19.48 -15.98 -33.90
N GLY A 94 20.52 -16.68 -34.33
CA GLY A 94 21.00 -16.61 -35.72
C GLY A 94 22.30 -17.36 -35.88
N LEU A 95 22.28 -18.42 -36.69
CA LEU A 95 23.39 -19.30 -37.10
C LEU A 95 23.67 -20.48 -36.15
N GLY A 96 22.76 -21.45 -36.17
CA GLY A 96 22.94 -22.72 -35.48
C GLY A 96 21.97 -23.81 -35.96
N SER A 97 21.83 -23.98 -37.27
CA SER A 97 21.22 -25.19 -37.86
C SER A 97 21.50 -25.20 -39.36
N GLY A 98 22.26 -26.20 -39.80
CA GLY A 98 22.44 -26.41 -41.24
C GLY A 98 23.69 -27.14 -41.71
N TYR A 99 24.47 -27.82 -40.87
CA TYR A 99 25.45 -28.82 -41.35
C TYR A 99 25.58 -29.94 -40.32
N GLY A 100 24.78 -30.99 -40.50
CA GLY A 100 24.72 -32.12 -39.58
C GLY A 100 23.72 -33.16 -40.07
N GLY A 101 23.95 -33.70 -41.27
CA GLY A 101 23.10 -34.74 -41.83
C GLY A 101 23.36 -34.93 -43.31
N GLY A 102 24.26 -35.84 -43.66
CA GLY A 102 24.47 -36.19 -45.07
C GLY A 102 25.84 -36.76 -45.41
N LEU A 103 26.37 -37.73 -44.67
CA LEU A 103 27.45 -38.60 -45.13
C LEU A 103 27.20 -40.02 -44.59
N GLY A 104 26.20 -40.67 -45.18
CA GLY A 104 25.84 -42.06 -44.92
C GLY A 104 25.22 -42.63 -46.18
N GLY A 105 26.05 -42.93 -47.17
CA GLY A 105 25.62 -43.53 -48.43
C GLY A 105 26.62 -43.33 -49.55
N GLY A 106 27.23 -44.43 -50.01
CA GLY A 106 27.91 -44.46 -51.31
C GLY A 106 29.43 -44.65 -51.29
N LEU A 107 29.92 -45.69 -50.62
CA LEU A 107 31.22 -46.30 -50.97
C LEU A 107 31.01 -47.80 -51.15
N GLY A 108 30.40 -48.14 -52.28
CA GLY A 108 30.19 -49.50 -52.76
C GLY A 108 30.12 -49.44 -54.27
N GLY A 109 31.28 -49.40 -54.92
CA GLY A 109 31.32 -49.29 -56.38
C GLY A 109 32.72 -49.11 -56.94
N GLY A 110 33.36 -50.25 -57.25
CA GLY A 110 34.25 -50.36 -58.40
C GLY A 110 35.69 -49.91 -58.23
N LEU A 111 36.56 -50.85 -57.82
CA LEU A 111 37.94 -50.97 -58.32
C LEU A 111 38.30 -52.46 -58.31
N GLY A 112 37.66 -53.19 -59.21
CA GLY A 112 38.11 -54.50 -59.68
C GLY A 112 38.74 -54.33 -61.06
N GLY A 113 39.94 -54.89 -61.24
CA GLY A 113 40.76 -54.79 -62.46
C GLY A 113 41.86 -53.75 -62.27
N GLY A 114 43.13 -54.08 -62.22
CA GLY A 114 43.85 -55.23 -62.76
C GLY A 114 45.13 -54.65 -63.34
N LEU A 115 46.28 -55.12 -62.87
CA LEU A 115 47.59 -55.04 -63.53
C LEU A 115 48.57 -55.91 -62.71
N GLY A 116 48.22 -57.19 -62.61
CA GLY A 116 49.22 -58.25 -62.62
C GLY A 116 49.37 -58.71 -64.06
N SER A 117 50.57 -59.20 -64.41
CA SER A 117 50.97 -59.73 -65.72
C SER A 117 51.48 -58.65 -66.68
N SER A 118 52.54 -58.83 -67.46
CA SER A 118 53.48 -59.95 -67.66
C SER A 118 54.48 -59.47 -68.73
N PHE A 119 55.51 -60.30 -68.95
CA PHE A 119 56.37 -60.41 -70.14
C PHE A 119 57.79 -59.83 -69.96
N ARG A 120 58.82 -60.59 -69.57
CA ARG A 120 59.39 -61.88 -70.05
C ARG A 120 60.26 -61.71 -71.31
N GLY A 121 61.53 -62.08 -71.18
CA GLY A 121 62.51 -62.27 -72.28
C GLY A 121 63.93 -61.91 -71.82
N SER A 122 64.64 -62.83 -71.15
CA SER A 122 65.53 -63.86 -71.73
C SER A 122 66.97 -63.36 -71.98
N GLY A 123 67.95 -64.09 -71.44
CA GLY A 123 69.39 -63.92 -71.70
C GLY A 123 70.18 -63.62 -70.42
N GLU A 124 70.37 -64.59 -69.53
CA GLU A 124 71.55 -65.48 -69.49
C GLU A 124 72.76 -64.83 -68.77
N GLY A 125 73.12 -65.41 -67.61
CA GLY A 125 74.52 -65.48 -67.16
C GLY A 125 75.12 -64.26 -66.44
N SER A 126 74.61 -63.86 -65.27
CA SER A 126 75.45 -63.21 -64.24
C SER A 126 74.83 -63.31 -62.85
N LEU A 127 74.71 -64.56 -62.39
CA LEU A 127 74.32 -64.87 -61.01
C LEU A 127 75.51 -64.62 -60.08
N LEU A 128 75.30 -63.75 -59.08
CA LEU A 128 76.03 -63.63 -57.80
C LEU A 128 77.05 -62.47 -57.59
N ALA A 129 76.95 -61.36 -58.33
CA ALA A 129 77.67 -60.11 -57.95
C ALA A 129 76.88 -58.78 -58.14
N GLY A 130 75.65 -58.82 -58.68
CA GLY A 130 74.86 -57.62 -59.04
C GLY A 130 73.78 -57.21 -58.03
N THR A 131 73.36 -58.10 -57.13
CA THR A 131 72.18 -57.86 -56.27
C THR A 131 72.43 -56.80 -55.21
N GLU A 132 73.61 -56.75 -54.60
CA GLU A 132 73.94 -55.75 -53.57
C GLU A 132 74.08 -54.35 -54.18
N LYS A 133 74.75 -54.25 -55.34
CA LYS A 133 74.95 -52.97 -56.03
C LYS A 133 73.65 -52.40 -56.59
N GLU A 134 72.78 -53.23 -57.18
CA GLU A 134 71.45 -52.77 -57.61
C GLU A 134 70.54 -52.38 -56.44
N THR A 135 70.62 -53.08 -55.30
CA THR A 135 69.88 -52.65 -54.09
C THR A 135 70.39 -51.33 -53.52
N MET A 136 71.70 -51.11 -53.51
CA MET A 136 72.31 -49.83 -53.11
C MET A 136 71.99 -48.71 -54.10
N GLN A 137 71.91 -49.03 -55.39
CA GLN A 137 71.52 -48.07 -56.41
C GLN A 137 70.05 -47.70 -56.28
N ASN A 138 69.15 -48.67 -56.04
CA ASN A 138 67.73 -48.40 -55.80
C ASN A 138 67.50 -47.55 -54.53
N LEU A 139 68.27 -47.81 -53.46
CA LEU A 139 68.25 -47.00 -52.24
C LEU A 139 68.77 -45.57 -52.50
N ASN A 140 69.85 -45.43 -53.27
CA ASN A 140 70.38 -44.13 -53.66
C ASN A 140 69.42 -43.36 -54.58
N ASP A 141 68.78 -44.02 -55.55
CA ASP A 141 67.78 -43.42 -56.43
C ASP A 141 66.55 -42.98 -55.64
N ARG A 142 66.15 -43.77 -54.63
CA ARG A 142 65.07 -43.42 -53.72
C ARG A 142 65.46 -42.27 -52.78
N LEU A 143 66.70 -42.22 -52.30
CA LEU A 143 67.23 -41.12 -51.51
C LEU A 143 67.35 -39.83 -52.34
N ALA A 144 67.77 -39.93 -53.60
CA ALA A 144 67.75 -38.82 -54.55
C ALA A 144 66.32 -38.31 -54.78
N ALA A 145 65.35 -39.21 -54.99
CA ALA A 145 63.95 -38.84 -55.09
C ALA A 145 63.40 -38.17 -53.81
N TYR A 146 63.83 -38.62 -52.62
CA TYR A 146 63.50 -37.95 -51.36
C TYR A 146 64.15 -36.58 -51.23
N LEU A 147 65.42 -36.42 -51.62
CA LEU A 147 66.11 -35.13 -51.61
C LEU A 147 65.49 -34.13 -52.60
N ASP A 148 65.07 -34.59 -53.78
CA ASP A 148 64.35 -33.77 -54.75
C ASP A 148 62.96 -33.40 -54.23
N LYS A 149 62.29 -34.32 -53.50
CA LYS A 149 61.02 -34.01 -52.87
C LYS A 149 61.17 -32.98 -51.74
N VAL A 150 62.20 -33.11 -50.90
CA VAL A 150 62.51 -32.13 -49.85
C VAL A 150 62.79 -30.76 -50.46
N ARG A 151 63.62 -30.68 -51.51
CA ARG A 151 63.86 -29.42 -52.24
C ARG A 151 62.58 -28.80 -52.80
N SER A 152 61.71 -29.61 -53.43
CA SER A 152 60.42 -29.11 -53.95
C SER A 152 59.48 -28.61 -52.85
N LEU A 153 59.54 -29.22 -51.65
CA LEU A 153 58.74 -28.81 -50.50
C LEU A 153 59.31 -27.56 -49.85
N GLU A 154 60.63 -27.42 -49.76
CA GLU A 154 61.30 -26.21 -49.29
C GLU A 154 60.98 -25.03 -50.21
N GLU A 155 61.08 -25.19 -51.53
CA GLU A 155 60.69 -24.17 -52.51
C GLU A 155 59.21 -23.76 -52.35
N ALA A 156 58.30 -24.72 -52.29
CA ALA A 156 56.87 -24.44 -52.08
C ALA A 156 56.61 -23.75 -50.74
N ASN A 157 57.36 -24.09 -49.69
CA ASN A 157 57.21 -23.47 -48.38
C ASN A 157 57.71 -22.01 -48.41
N THR A 158 58.85 -21.73 -49.05
CA THR A 158 59.33 -20.35 -49.24
C THR A 158 58.35 -19.49 -50.06
N GLU A 159 57.69 -20.09 -51.06
CA GLU A 159 56.68 -19.39 -51.85
C GLU A 159 55.43 -19.07 -51.01
N LEU A 160 54.98 -20.01 -50.17
CA LEU A 160 53.87 -19.79 -49.24
C LEU A 160 54.20 -18.74 -48.18
N GLU A 161 55.40 -18.77 -47.60
CA GLU A 161 55.87 -17.74 -46.67
C GLU A 161 55.89 -16.36 -47.32
N SER A 162 56.33 -16.26 -48.58
CA SER A 162 56.29 -15.00 -49.34
C SER A 162 54.86 -14.51 -49.56
N LYS A 163 53.94 -15.40 -49.93
CA LYS A 163 52.51 -15.06 -50.11
C LYS A 163 51.84 -14.64 -48.82
N ILE A 164 52.17 -15.30 -47.70
CA ILE A 164 51.68 -14.93 -46.37
C ILE A 164 52.20 -13.54 -45.99
N ARG A 165 53.49 -13.27 -46.21
CA ARG A 165 54.08 -11.95 -45.94
C ARG A 165 53.42 -10.86 -46.79
N GLU A 166 53.27 -11.08 -48.09
CA GLU A 166 52.61 -10.15 -49.01
C GLU A 166 51.13 -9.94 -48.64
N TRP A 167 50.44 -10.97 -48.16
CA TRP A 167 49.07 -10.87 -47.67
C TRP A 167 48.99 -10.05 -46.37
N TYR A 168 49.92 -10.22 -45.43
CA TYR A 168 50.01 -9.38 -44.24
C TYR A 168 50.47 -7.95 -44.53
N GLU A 169 51.27 -7.73 -45.57
CA GLU A 169 51.62 -6.38 -46.01
C GLU A 169 50.44 -5.69 -46.72
N LYS A 170 49.57 -6.43 -47.41
CA LYS A 170 48.38 -5.83 -48.05
C LYS A 170 47.19 -5.71 -47.10
N ASN A 171 47.02 -6.66 -46.19
CA ASN A 171 45.82 -6.81 -45.35
C ASN A 171 46.11 -6.75 -43.86
N GLY A 172 47.37 -6.55 -43.46
CA GLY A 172 47.73 -6.38 -42.05
C GLY A 172 47.11 -5.10 -41.48
N PRO A 173 46.90 -5.04 -40.15
CA PRO A 173 46.16 -3.96 -39.47
C PRO A 173 46.75 -2.54 -39.60
N GLY A 174 47.78 -2.32 -40.42
CA GLY A 174 48.38 -1.02 -40.68
C GLY A 174 48.98 -0.83 -42.08
N ALA A 175 48.84 -1.80 -43.01
CA ALA A 175 49.61 -1.80 -44.26
C ALA A 175 48.76 -1.70 -45.55
N GLY A 176 47.45 -1.46 -45.44
CA GLY A 176 46.57 -1.17 -46.58
C GLY A 176 45.92 0.22 -46.49
N GLY A 177 46.47 1.21 -47.21
CA GLY A 177 45.78 2.43 -47.66
C GLY A 177 45.42 3.51 -46.60
N PRO A 178 45.39 4.81 -46.98
CA PRO A 178 44.95 5.87 -46.08
C PRO A 178 43.45 5.73 -45.81
N GLY A 179 43.07 5.09 -44.69
CA GLY A 179 41.68 5.08 -44.21
C GLY A 179 41.07 3.76 -43.72
N ILE A 180 41.86 2.72 -43.42
CA ILE A 180 41.33 1.46 -42.85
C ILE A 180 41.57 1.32 -41.34
N GLY A 181 42.24 2.27 -40.69
CA GLY A 181 41.81 2.69 -39.36
C GLY A 181 40.62 3.64 -39.55
N ARG A 182 39.38 3.18 -39.44
CA ARG A 182 38.26 4.13 -39.37
C ARG A 182 38.52 4.98 -38.13
N ASP A 183 38.91 6.24 -38.30
CA ASP A 183 39.16 7.14 -37.18
C ASP A 183 37.84 7.44 -36.45
N TYR A 184 37.45 6.55 -35.52
CA TYR A 184 36.26 6.71 -34.68
C TYR A 184 36.42 7.87 -33.69
N SER A 185 37.60 8.52 -33.66
CA SER A 185 37.91 9.69 -32.86
C SER A 185 36.90 10.84 -33.01
N LYS A 186 36.23 10.95 -34.16
CA LYS A 186 35.22 11.98 -34.42
C LYS A 186 33.90 11.75 -33.69
N TYR A 187 33.58 10.49 -33.36
CA TYR A 187 32.34 10.15 -32.67
C TYR A 187 32.46 10.30 -31.16
N TYR A 188 33.67 10.14 -30.58
CA TYR A 188 33.87 10.32 -29.15
C TYR A 188 33.43 11.70 -28.60
N PRO A 189 33.77 12.86 -29.21
CA PRO A 189 33.28 14.15 -28.71
C PRO A 189 31.76 14.26 -28.82
N VAL A 190 31.15 13.74 -29.89
CA VAL A 190 29.68 13.76 -30.06
C VAL A 190 28.99 12.87 -29.02
N ILE A 191 29.56 11.70 -28.73
CA ILE A 191 29.07 10.78 -27.69
C ILE A 191 29.21 11.44 -26.31
N GLU A 192 30.32 12.14 -26.05
CA GLU A 192 30.55 12.84 -24.79
C GLU A 192 29.59 14.02 -24.62
N ASP A 193 29.36 14.81 -25.68
CA ASP A 193 28.36 15.88 -25.68
C ASP A 193 26.94 15.34 -25.43
N LEU A 194 26.58 14.20 -26.01
CA LEU A 194 25.30 13.55 -25.76
C LEU A 194 25.18 13.03 -24.33
N ARG A 195 26.24 12.43 -23.79
CA ARG A 195 26.30 12.00 -22.37
C ARG A 195 26.14 13.18 -21.43
N ASN A 196 26.84 14.28 -21.68
CA ASN A 196 26.73 15.51 -20.91
C ASN A 196 25.31 16.09 -20.97
N LYS A 197 24.65 16.08 -22.14
CA LYS A 197 23.24 16.48 -22.26
C LYS A 197 22.31 15.61 -21.44
N ILE A 198 22.51 14.28 -21.45
CA ILE A 198 21.70 13.35 -20.65
C ILE A 198 21.90 13.61 -19.15
N ILE A 199 23.16 13.79 -18.71
CA ILE A 199 23.48 14.07 -17.31
C ILE A 199 22.85 15.40 -16.89
N ASN A 200 23.00 16.45 -17.68
CA ASN A 200 22.39 17.76 -17.40
C ASN A 200 20.86 17.66 -17.32
N ALA A 201 20.22 16.99 -18.28
CA ALA A 201 18.77 16.76 -18.25
C ALA A 201 18.32 15.95 -17.02
N THR A 202 19.14 14.99 -16.58
CA THR A 202 18.87 14.18 -15.37
C THR A 202 18.98 15.04 -14.10
N ILE A 203 19.98 15.91 -14.02
CA ILE A 203 20.15 16.86 -12.91
C ILE A 203 19.00 17.89 -12.89
N GLU A 204 18.62 18.42 -14.05
CA GLU A 204 17.48 19.33 -14.18
C GLU A 204 16.18 18.66 -13.76
N ASN A 205 15.97 17.40 -14.18
CA ASN A 205 14.81 16.61 -13.75
C ASN A 205 14.78 16.43 -12.22
N ALA A 206 15.91 16.04 -11.62
CA ALA A 206 16.02 15.93 -10.16
C ALA A 206 15.76 17.28 -9.46
N ARG A 207 16.26 18.39 -10.00
CA ARG A 207 15.99 19.74 -9.48
C ARG A 207 14.51 20.10 -9.57
N LEU A 208 13.85 19.78 -10.67
CA LEU A 208 12.41 20.02 -10.84
C LEU A 208 11.59 19.17 -9.86
N ILE A 209 11.94 17.91 -9.64
CA ILE A 209 11.29 17.06 -8.64
C ILE A 209 11.37 17.69 -7.25
N LEU A 210 12.57 18.15 -6.84
CA LEU A 210 12.73 18.83 -5.54
C LEU A 210 11.89 20.11 -5.43
N GLN A 211 11.78 20.89 -6.50
CA GLN A 211 10.93 22.08 -6.53
C GLN A 211 9.44 21.72 -6.42
N ILE A 212 9.01 20.63 -7.07
CA ILE A 212 7.64 20.11 -6.96
C ILE A 212 7.36 19.67 -5.53
N ASP A 213 8.26 18.92 -4.91
CA ASP A 213 8.08 18.45 -3.53
C ASP A 213 8.08 19.61 -2.55
N ASN A 214 8.95 20.61 -2.72
CA ASN A 214 8.93 21.82 -1.90
C ASN A 214 7.61 22.61 -2.05
N ALA A 215 7.12 22.78 -3.28
CA ALA A 215 5.85 23.45 -3.53
C ALA A 215 4.65 22.67 -2.96
N ARG A 216 4.68 21.33 -3.02
CA ARG A 216 3.66 20.46 -2.41
C ARG A 216 3.67 20.57 -0.89
N LEU A 217 4.83 20.48 -0.26
CA LEU A 217 4.95 20.65 1.19
C LEU A 217 4.46 22.03 1.66
N ALA A 218 4.77 23.09 0.91
CA ALA A 218 4.25 24.42 1.19
C ALA A 218 2.72 24.50 1.04
N ALA A 219 2.16 23.89 -0.02
CA ALA A 219 0.72 23.84 -0.23
C ALA A 219 0.01 23.06 0.89
N ASP A 220 0.57 21.93 1.33
CA ASP A 220 0.03 21.13 2.44
C ASP A 220 0.10 21.88 3.78
N ASP A 221 1.19 22.62 4.05
CA ASP A 221 1.30 23.49 5.23
C ASP A 221 0.21 24.57 5.22
N PHE A 222 -0.04 25.22 4.08
CA PHE A 222 -1.14 26.17 3.96
C PHE A 222 -2.52 25.53 4.08
N ARG A 223 -2.70 24.30 3.58
CA ARG A 223 -3.96 23.56 3.72
C ARG A 223 -4.28 23.28 5.18
N VAL A 224 -3.31 22.77 5.95
CA VAL A 224 -3.50 22.50 7.39
C VAL A 224 -3.75 23.80 8.15
N LYS A 225 -3.02 24.88 7.85
CA LYS A 225 -3.27 26.20 8.46
C LYS A 225 -4.67 26.72 8.16
N PHE A 226 -5.15 26.55 6.93
CA PHE A 226 -6.50 26.94 6.54
C PHE A 226 -7.57 26.10 7.27
N GLU A 227 -7.39 24.79 7.36
CA GLU A 227 -8.30 23.90 8.10
C GLU A 227 -8.38 24.29 9.59
N ASN A 228 -7.23 24.60 10.21
CA ASN A 228 -7.18 25.08 11.59
C ASN A 228 -7.88 26.44 11.76
N GLU A 229 -7.63 27.40 10.87
CA GLU A 229 -8.27 28.72 10.93
C GLU A 229 -9.79 28.62 10.74
N VAL A 230 -10.25 27.77 9.82
CA VAL A 230 -11.68 27.51 9.62
C VAL A 230 -12.30 26.90 10.88
N ALA A 231 -11.64 25.94 11.53
CA ALA A 231 -12.13 25.35 12.78
C ALA A 231 -12.23 26.39 13.91
N LEU A 232 -11.21 27.24 14.07
CA LEU A 232 -11.24 28.35 15.03
C LEU A 232 -12.36 29.34 14.72
N ARG A 233 -12.52 29.72 13.45
CA ARG A 233 -13.59 30.62 13.01
C ARG A 233 -14.97 30.04 13.34
N GLN A 234 -15.20 28.77 13.05
CA GLN A 234 -16.46 28.08 13.37
C GLN A 234 -16.73 28.05 14.87
N SER A 235 -15.71 27.81 15.71
CA SER A 235 -15.85 27.88 17.17
C SER A 235 -16.27 29.28 17.63
N VAL A 236 -15.60 30.32 17.14
CA VAL A 236 -15.92 31.72 17.49
C VAL A 236 -17.32 32.10 16.98
N GLU A 237 -17.72 31.64 15.79
CA GLU A 237 -19.09 31.84 15.30
C GLU A 237 -20.13 31.15 16.19
N ALA A 238 -19.85 29.94 16.66
CA ALA A 238 -20.72 29.24 17.61
C ALA A 238 -20.86 30.03 18.92
N ASP A 239 -19.75 30.56 19.45
CA ASP A 239 -19.73 31.39 20.65
C ASP A 239 -20.53 32.70 20.45
N ILE A 240 -20.34 33.39 19.33
CA ILE A 240 -21.10 34.61 18.98
C ILE A 240 -22.60 34.30 18.92
N ASN A 241 -22.98 33.18 18.29
CA ASN A 241 -24.38 32.77 18.23
C ASN A 241 -24.93 32.40 19.62
N GLY A 242 -24.11 31.79 20.48
CA GLY A 242 -24.45 31.55 21.88
C GLY A 242 -24.68 32.85 22.65
N LEU A 243 -23.76 33.81 22.54
CA LEU A 243 -23.87 35.12 23.18
C LEU A 243 -25.08 35.92 22.69
N ARG A 244 -25.45 35.81 21.40
CA ARG A 244 -26.69 36.40 20.87
C ARG A 244 -27.93 35.82 21.53
N ARG A 245 -27.99 34.50 21.73
CA ARG A 245 -29.11 33.86 22.45
C ARG A 245 -29.20 34.34 23.90
N VAL A 246 -28.07 34.44 24.60
CA VAL A 246 -28.02 34.97 25.97
C VAL A 246 -28.49 36.42 26.01
N LEU A 247 -28.10 37.24 25.03
CA LEU A 247 -28.59 38.62 24.92
C LEU A 247 -30.12 38.68 24.72
N ASP A 248 -30.66 37.82 23.85
CA ASP A 248 -32.11 37.74 23.62
C ASP A 248 -32.85 37.32 24.89
N GLU A 249 -32.34 36.32 25.62
CA GLU A 249 -32.88 35.87 26.91
C GLU A 249 -32.82 36.99 27.96
N LEU A 250 -31.70 37.68 28.11
CA LEU A 250 -31.56 38.82 29.01
C LEU A 250 -32.51 39.97 28.63
N THR A 251 -32.75 40.18 27.34
CA THR A 251 -33.70 41.19 26.86
C THR A 251 -35.13 40.84 27.25
N LEU A 252 -35.51 39.56 27.15
CA LEU A 252 -36.82 39.08 27.59
C LEU A 252 -36.99 39.20 29.11
N THR A 253 -36.00 38.78 29.90
CA THR A 253 -36.05 38.90 31.37
C THR A 253 -36.11 40.37 31.82
N ARG A 254 -35.38 41.27 31.15
CA ARG A 254 -35.47 42.71 31.40
C ARG A 254 -36.88 43.23 31.13
N ALA A 255 -37.48 42.87 30.00
CA ALA A 255 -38.84 43.31 29.66
C ALA A 255 -39.88 42.78 30.66
N ASP A 256 -39.74 41.54 31.14
CA ASP A 256 -40.60 40.98 32.18
C ASP A 256 -40.47 41.75 33.51
N LEU A 257 -39.25 42.04 33.94
CA LEU A 257 -39.00 42.85 35.14
C LEU A 257 -39.53 44.30 34.99
N GLU A 258 -39.39 44.90 33.82
CA GLU A 258 -39.95 46.23 33.51
C GLU A 258 -41.49 46.21 33.63
N MET A 259 -42.15 45.18 33.09
CA MET A 259 -43.59 44.99 33.23
C MET A 259 -44.02 44.79 34.69
N GLN A 260 -43.25 44.03 35.49
CA GLN A 260 -43.51 43.88 36.93
C GLN A 260 -43.37 45.22 37.68
N ILE A 261 -42.35 46.03 37.35
CA ILE A 261 -42.16 47.37 37.93
C ILE A 261 -43.31 48.31 37.57
N GLU A 262 -43.75 48.29 36.31
CA GLU A 262 -44.90 49.07 35.84
C GLU A 262 -46.18 48.65 36.57
N GLY A 263 -46.47 47.35 36.68
CA GLY A 263 -47.60 46.84 37.44
C GLY A 263 -47.59 47.27 38.91
N LEU A 264 -46.45 47.15 39.58
CA LEU A 264 -46.31 47.62 40.98
C LEU A 264 -46.47 49.14 41.10
N ASN A 265 -46.01 49.93 40.12
CA ASN A 265 -46.21 51.38 40.11
C ASN A 265 -47.68 51.75 39.92
N GLU A 266 -48.41 51.03 39.06
CA GLU A 266 -49.85 51.18 38.89
C GLU A 266 -50.60 50.85 40.18
N GLU A 267 -50.28 49.74 40.84
CA GLU A 267 -50.84 49.37 42.15
C GLU A 267 -50.59 50.46 43.20
N LEU A 268 -49.36 50.98 43.27
CA LEU A 268 -49.00 52.06 44.19
C LEU A 268 -49.80 53.34 43.89
N ALA A 269 -49.98 53.69 42.61
CA ALA A 269 -50.80 54.83 42.18
C ALA A 269 -52.28 54.64 42.56
N HIS A 270 -52.82 53.44 42.35
CA HIS A 270 -54.17 53.07 42.77
C HIS A 270 -54.36 53.19 44.28
N LEU A 271 -53.43 52.65 45.09
CA LEU A 271 -53.48 52.76 46.55
C LEU A 271 -53.41 54.22 47.02
N LYS A 272 -52.54 55.05 46.42
CA LYS A 272 -52.44 56.48 46.73
C LYS A 272 -53.73 57.22 46.42
N LYS A 273 -54.31 56.99 45.24
CA LYS A 273 -55.59 57.60 44.84
C LYS A 273 -56.72 57.18 45.77
N ASN A 274 -56.83 55.89 46.09
CA ASN A 274 -57.81 55.39 47.05
C ASN A 274 -57.62 56.05 48.43
N HIS A 275 -56.38 56.19 48.90
CA HIS A 275 -56.09 56.87 50.16
C HIS A 275 -56.49 58.35 50.11
N GLU A 276 -56.18 59.05 49.02
CA GLU A 276 -56.56 60.44 48.80
C GLU A 276 -58.08 60.63 48.78
N GLU A 277 -58.82 59.77 48.07
CA GLU A 277 -60.28 59.75 48.07
C GLU A 277 -60.86 59.47 49.47
N VAL A 278 -60.31 58.49 50.21
CA VAL A 278 -60.71 58.20 51.59
C VAL A 278 -60.37 59.36 52.54
N CYS A 279 -59.23 60.02 52.38
CA CYS A 279 -58.86 61.19 53.18
C CYS A 279 -59.65 62.45 52.82
N SER A 280 -60.10 62.59 51.57
CA SER A 280 -60.98 63.68 51.12
C SER A 280 -62.42 63.47 51.56
N THR A 281 -62.87 62.21 51.63
CA THR A 281 -64.20 61.84 52.12
C THR A 281 -64.28 61.83 53.64
N LYS A 282 -63.18 61.62 54.39
CA LYS A 282 -63.19 61.66 55.86
C LYS A 282 -63.71 62.99 56.45
N PRO A 283 -63.32 64.19 55.99
CA PRO A 283 -63.92 65.46 56.42
C PRO A 283 -65.40 65.58 56.03
N ALA A 284 -65.79 65.10 54.84
CA ALA A 284 -67.18 65.13 54.39
C ALA A 284 -68.07 64.15 55.18
N VAL A 285 -67.54 62.98 55.55
CA VAL A 285 -68.23 61.98 56.39
C VAL A 285 -68.24 62.43 57.85
N LEU A 286 -67.16 63.02 58.39
CA LEU A 286 -67.19 63.62 59.74
C LEU A 286 -68.09 64.87 59.81
N ALA A 287 -68.20 65.67 58.74
CA ALA A 287 -69.12 66.79 58.66
C ALA A 287 -70.58 66.35 58.45
N CYS A 288 -70.81 65.20 57.79
CA CYS A 288 -72.15 64.62 57.61
C CYS A 288 -72.63 63.81 58.83
N VAL A 289 -71.74 63.42 59.75
CA VAL A 289 -72.07 62.84 61.07
C VAL A 289 -72.40 63.93 62.11
N GLY A 290 -72.46 65.19 61.70
CA GLY A 290 -73.07 66.29 62.44
C GLY A 290 -74.50 66.59 62.00
N LEU A 291 -75.36 65.60 61.78
CA LEU A 291 -76.76 65.82 61.42
C LEU A 291 -77.71 64.91 62.21
N TYR A 292 -78.31 65.53 63.22
CA TYR A 292 -79.67 65.34 63.74
C TYR A 292 -80.46 64.16 63.16
N VAL A 293 -80.65 63.12 63.99
CA VAL A 293 -81.64 62.07 63.77
C VAL A 293 -83.01 62.67 64.06
N GLU A 294 -83.67 63.18 63.03
CA GLU A 294 -85.10 63.44 63.05
C GLU A 294 -85.79 62.29 62.31
N MET A 295 -86.72 61.64 63.02
CA MET A 295 -87.62 60.64 62.43
C MET A 295 -88.48 61.34 61.38
N ASP A 296 -88.16 61.14 60.11
CA ASP A 296 -89.13 61.32 59.04
C ASP A 296 -89.66 59.93 58.64
N ALA A 297 -90.93 59.69 58.94
CA ALA A 297 -91.66 58.50 58.55
C ALA A 297 -92.00 58.61 57.06
N ALA A 298 -90.99 58.40 56.21
CA ALA A 298 -91.19 58.20 54.78
C ALA A 298 -91.86 56.82 54.55
N PRO A 299 -92.76 56.74 53.56
CA PRO A 299 -93.84 55.76 53.50
C PRO A 299 -93.30 54.34 53.38
N GLY A 300 -94.01 53.38 53.99
CA GLY A 300 -93.63 51.97 54.11
C GLY A 300 -92.75 51.49 52.97
N VAL A 301 -91.47 51.26 53.28
CA VAL A 301 -90.51 50.68 52.35
C VAL A 301 -91.10 49.39 51.85
N ASP A 302 -91.34 49.33 50.55
CA ASP A 302 -91.86 48.15 49.87
C ASP A 302 -90.82 47.03 50.03
N LEU A 303 -90.99 46.24 51.09
CA LEU A 303 -90.11 45.13 51.47
C LEU A 303 -89.91 44.18 50.29
N THR A 304 -90.90 44.09 49.42
CA THR A 304 -90.87 43.37 48.15
C THR A 304 -89.81 43.90 47.19
N LYS A 305 -89.66 45.22 47.05
CA LYS A 305 -88.60 45.84 46.23
C LYS A 305 -87.23 45.59 46.83
N LEU A 306 -87.05 45.76 48.14
CA LEU A 306 -85.76 45.52 48.79
C LEU A 306 -85.32 44.05 48.71
N LEU A 307 -86.24 43.10 48.91
CA LEU A 307 -85.95 41.67 48.72
C LEU A 307 -85.63 41.34 47.26
N ASN A 308 -86.31 41.96 46.30
CA ASN A 308 -86.01 41.79 44.87
C ASN A 308 -84.65 42.40 44.51
N ASP A 309 -84.28 43.54 45.06
CA ASP A 309 -82.97 44.16 44.86
C ASP A 309 -81.85 43.32 45.47
N MET A 310 -82.03 42.78 46.69
CA MET A 310 -81.07 41.85 47.27
C MET A 310 -80.95 40.57 46.43
N ARG A 311 -82.07 40.03 45.93
CA ARG A 311 -82.06 38.85 45.04
C ARG A 311 -81.31 39.14 43.75
N ALA A 312 -81.53 40.30 43.14
CA ALA A 312 -80.82 40.73 41.94
C ALA A 312 -79.31 40.90 42.19
N GLN A 313 -78.91 41.45 43.34
CA GLN A 313 -77.49 41.55 43.73
C GLN A 313 -76.86 40.16 43.90
N TYR A 314 -77.53 39.23 44.57
CA TYR A 314 -77.03 37.85 44.70
C TYR A 314 -76.96 37.12 43.37
N GLU A 315 -77.91 37.35 42.47
CA GLU A 315 -77.91 36.74 41.14
C GLU A 315 -76.75 37.25 40.29
N VAL A 316 -76.44 38.55 40.35
CA VAL A 316 -75.25 39.13 39.71
C VAL A 316 -73.95 38.55 40.29
N VAL A 317 -73.84 38.45 41.62
CA VAL A 317 -72.64 37.89 42.28
C VAL A 317 -72.46 36.41 41.97
N ALA A 318 -73.54 35.62 41.99
CA ALA A 318 -73.52 34.21 41.62
C ALA A 318 -73.11 34.02 40.15
N GLU A 319 -73.59 34.88 39.26
CA GLU A 319 -73.23 34.84 37.84
C GLU A 319 -71.78 35.31 37.60
N GLN A 320 -71.28 36.28 38.36
CA GLN A 320 -69.87 36.67 38.35
C GLN A 320 -68.98 35.51 38.80
N HIS A 321 -69.27 34.87 39.93
CA HIS A 321 -68.50 33.72 40.41
C HIS A 321 -68.54 32.53 39.44
N ARG A 322 -69.67 32.29 38.77
CA ARG A 322 -69.76 31.28 37.71
C ARG A 322 -68.81 31.61 36.55
N LYS A 323 -68.82 32.85 36.08
CA LYS A 323 -67.94 33.30 34.98
C LYS A 323 -66.47 33.28 35.38
N GLU A 324 -66.14 33.69 36.61
CA GLU A 324 -64.78 33.63 37.16
C GLU A 324 -64.28 32.19 37.26
N ALA A 325 -65.10 31.25 37.74
CA ALA A 325 -64.76 29.83 37.80
C ALA A 325 -64.55 29.22 36.40
N GLU A 326 -65.41 29.56 35.43
CA GLU A 326 -65.26 29.15 34.03
C GLU A 326 -63.99 29.74 33.40
N ALA A 327 -63.70 31.01 33.64
CA ALA A 327 -62.49 31.68 33.16
C ALA A 327 -61.23 31.03 33.76
N TRP A 328 -61.22 30.81 35.07
CA TRP A 328 -60.11 30.17 35.78
C TRP A 328 -59.87 28.74 35.29
N PHE A 329 -60.94 27.96 35.09
CA PHE A 329 -60.83 26.60 34.54
C PHE A 329 -60.28 26.62 33.10
N ASN A 330 -60.73 27.55 32.26
CA ASN A 330 -60.26 27.69 30.89
C ASN A 330 -58.79 28.13 30.84
N GLU A 331 -58.38 29.04 31.72
CA GLU A 331 -57.00 29.48 31.85
C GLU A 331 -56.08 28.31 32.24
N LYS A 332 -56.42 27.59 33.32
CA LYS A 332 -55.64 26.43 33.78
C LYS A 332 -55.62 25.29 32.77
N SER A 333 -56.74 25.03 32.10
CA SER A 333 -56.79 24.03 31.02
C SER A 333 -55.97 24.44 29.80
N GLY A 334 -55.92 25.74 29.49
CA GLY A 334 -55.10 26.30 28.43
C GLY A 334 -53.61 26.22 28.74
N GLU A 335 -53.22 26.51 29.98
CA GLU A 335 -51.86 26.37 30.48
C GLU A 335 -51.39 24.91 30.43
N LEU A 336 -52.18 23.98 30.98
CA LEU A 336 -51.88 22.55 30.93
C LEU A 336 -51.76 22.05 29.48
N LYS A 337 -52.63 22.52 28.57
CA LYS A 337 -52.54 22.15 27.15
C LYS A 337 -51.25 22.67 26.50
N ARG A 338 -50.84 23.90 26.82
CA ARG A 338 -49.56 24.47 26.36
C ARG A 338 -48.35 23.69 26.89
N GLU A 339 -48.37 23.31 28.16
CA GLU A 339 -47.33 22.47 28.75
C GLU A 339 -47.28 21.09 28.10
N ILE A 340 -48.43 20.44 27.88
CA ILE A 340 -48.50 19.15 27.19
C ILE A 340 -47.95 19.25 25.77
N SER A 341 -48.28 20.31 25.02
CA SER A 341 -47.72 20.49 23.67
C SER A 341 -46.21 20.70 23.71
N SER A 342 -45.71 21.56 24.60
CA SER A 342 -44.27 21.80 24.76
C SER A 342 -43.51 20.52 25.14
N ASN A 343 -44.01 19.79 26.14
CA ASN A 343 -43.42 18.52 26.57
C ASN A 343 -43.46 17.46 25.46
N THR A 344 -44.54 17.43 24.66
CA THR A 344 -44.64 16.53 23.50
C THR A 344 -43.62 16.88 22.43
N GLU A 345 -43.43 18.17 22.14
CA GLU A 345 -42.43 18.64 21.17
C GLU A 345 -41.01 18.28 21.62
N GLN A 346 -40.66 18.54 22.89
CA GLN A 346 -39.37 18.15 23.47
C GLN A 346 -39.15 16.64 23.44
N LEU A 347 -40.20 15.84 23.69
CA LEU A 347 -40.12 14.40 23.59
C LEU A 347 -39.86 13.94 22.15
N GLN A 348 -40.52 14.57 21.16
CA GLN A 348 -40.29 14.24 19.74
C GLN A 348 -38.90 14.66 19.29
N SER A 349 -38.40 15.83 19.70
CA SER A 349 -37.05 16.30 19.36
C SER A 349 -35.98 15.37 19.95
N GLY A 350 -36.10 15.02 21.24
CA GLY A 350 -35.20 14.06 21.88
C GLY A 350 -35.26 12.67 21.23
N LYS A 351 -36.45 12.23 20.79
CA LYS A 351 -36.60 10.98 20.03
C LYS A 351 -35.89 11.06 18.67
N SER A 352 -36.00 12.16 17.93
CA SER A 352 -35.26 12.33 16.66
C SER A 352 -33.75 12.33 16.89
N GLU A 353 -33.25 13.06 17.89
CA GLU A 353 -31.82 13.10 18.23
C GLU A 353 -31.28 11.70 18.57
N ILE A 354 -32.01 10.93 19.37
CA ILE A 354 -31.63 9.53 19.67
C ILE A 354 -31.58 8.68 18.39
N THR A 355 -32.52 8.87 17.46
CA THR A 355 -32.48 8.12 16.19
C THR A 355 -31.31 8.53 15.31
N ASP A 356 -30.96 9.81 15.27
CA ASP A 356 -29.83 10.31 14.49
C ASP A 356 -28.50 9.85 15.10
N LEU A 357 -28.34 9.94 16.42
CA LEU A 357 -27.17 9.39 17.13
C LEU A 357 -27.02 7.89 16.94
N ARG A 358 -28.12 7.14 16.87
CA ARG A 358 -28.07 5.69 16.54
C ARG A 358 -27.60 5.45 15.11
N ARG A 359 -28.03 6.27 14.14
CA ARG A 359 -27.59 6.17 12.74
C ARG A 359 -26.10 6.51 12.61
N THR A 360 -25.63 7.56 13.29
CA THR A 360 -24.20 7.94 13.26
C THR A 360 -23.34 6.88 13.93
N LEU A 361 -23.76 6.31 15.06
CA LEU A 361 -23.07 5.20 15.72
C LEU A 361 -22.96 4.00 14.77
N GLN A 362 -24.06 3.58 14.14
CA GLN A 362 -24.04 2.48 13.18
C GLN A 362 -23.11 2.76 11.98
N SER A 363 -23.10 3.99 11.46
CA SER A 363 -22.20 4.39 10.38
C SER A 363 -20.73 4.29 10.81
N LEU A 364 -20.39 4.79 12.00
CA LEU A 364 -19.05 4.73 12.57
C LEU A 364 -18.60 3.30 12.87
N GLU A 365 -19.51 2.45 13.35
CA GLU A 365 -19.26 1.03 13.57
C GLU A 365 -18.90 0.32 12.25
N ILE A 366 -19.65 0.59 11.17
CA ILE A 366 -19.37 0.04 9.83
C ILE A 366 -18.01 0.52 9.32
N GLU A 367 -17.70 1.81 9.50
CA GLU A 367 -16.40 2.36 9.13
C GLU A 367 -15.26 1.75 9.93
N LEU A 368 -15.44 1.53 11.23
CA LEU A 368 -14.47 0.80 12.05
C LEU A 368 -14.24 -0.62 11.53
N GLN A 369 -15.31 -1.35 11.22
CA GLN A 369 -15.20 -2.72 10.68
C GLN A 369 -14.51 -2.75 9.31
N SER A 370 -14.78 -1.77 8.44
CA SER A 370 -14.12 -1.68 7.13
C SER A 370 -12.63 -1.36 7.25
N GLN A 371 -12.26 -0.48 8.17
CA GLN A 371 -10.86 -0.16 8.48
C GLN A 371 -10.12 -1.36 9.08
N LEU A 372 -10.76 -2.12 9.97
CA LEU A 372 -10.17 -3.37 10.50
C LEU A 372 -9.97 -4.42 9.41
N ALA A 373 -10.92 -4.56 8.47
CA ALA A 373 -10.77 -5.44 7.33
C ALA A 373 -9.63 -4.99 6.40
N MET A 374 -9.51 -3.69 6.14
CA MET A 374 -8.42 -3.12 5.34
C MET A 374 -7.06 -3.37 6.00
N LYS A 375 -6.94 -3.08 7.30
CA LYS A 375 -5.74 -3.35 8.09
C LYS A 375 -5.34 -4.83 7.97
N LYS A 376 -6.28 -5.75 8.18
CA LYS A 376 -6.02 -7.18 8.07
C LYS A 376 -5.51 -7.56 6.68
N SER A 377 -6.13 -7.04 5.62
CA SER A 377 -5.68 -7.31 4.25
C SER A 377 -4.25 -6.81 3.99
N LEU A 378 -3.87 -5.66 4.56
CA LEU A 378 -2.52 -5.13 4.44
C LEU A 378 -1.51 -5.99 5.22
N GLU A 379 -1.85 -6.41 6.45
CA GLU A 379 -1.03 -7.33 7.24
C GLU A 379 -0.82 -8.67 6.52
N ASP A 380 -1.87 -9.22 5.90
CA ASP A 380 -1.80 -10.45 5.11
C ASP A 380 -0.88 -10.27 3.88
N THR A 381 -1.00 -9.16 3.14
CA THR A 381 -0.10 -8.87 2.01
C THR A 381 1.35 -8.67 2.44
N LEU A 382 1.57 -8.03 3.59
CA LEU A 382 2.92 -7.86 4.14
C LEU A 382 3.53 -9.23 4.46
N ALA A 383 2.80 -10.08 5.19
CA ALA A 383 3.24 -11.44 5.52
C ALA A 383 3.52 -12.28 4.28
N GLU A 384 2.69 -12.16 3.22
CA GLU A 384 2.93 -12.83 1.94
C GLU A 384 4.21 -12.32 1.27
N THR A 385 4.45 -11.01 1.22
CA THR A 385 5.68 -10.45 0.64
C THR A 385 6.92 -10.87 1.43
N GLU A 386 6.87 -10.82 2.76
CA GLU A 386 7.96 -11.28 3.63
C GLU A 386 8.25 -12.77 3.42
N GLY A 387 7.21 -13.61 3.33
CA GLY A 387 7.33 -15.02 3.01
C GLY A 387 8.00 -15.26 1.65
N ASN A 388 7.60 -14.49 0.63
CA ASN A 388 8.20 -14.56 -0.70
C ASN A 388 9.69 -14.17 -0.70
N TYR A 389 10.06 -13.11 0.02
CA TYR A 389 11.47 -12.72 0.15
C TYR A 389 12.29 -13.75 0.93
N CYS A 390 11.73 -14.32 2.01
CA CYS A 390 12.37 -15.39 2.76
C CYS A 390 12.65 -16.62 1.87
N ALA A 391 11.68 -17.02 1.04
CA ALA A 391 11.84 -18.11 0.08
C ALA A 391 12.92 -17.81 -0.97
N GLN A 392 12.95 -16.57 -1.51
CA GLN A 392 13.99 -16.14 -2.46
C GLN A 392 15.38 -16.15 -1.81
N LEU A 393 15.52 -15.66 -0.58
CA LEU A 393 16.77 -15.72 0.17
C LEU A 393 17.21 -17.18 0.40
N GLY A 394 16.28 -18.06 0.76
CA GLY A 394 16.55 -19.50 0.88
C GLY A 394 17.04 -20.12 -0.43
N GLN A 395 16.45 -19.74 -1.56
CA GLN A 395 16.89 -20.18 -2.89
C GLN A 395 18.31 -19.69 -3.21
N MET A 396 18.63 -18.42 -2.95
CA MET A 396 19.97 -17.88 -3.14
C MET A 396 21.00 -18.58 -2.24
N GLN A 397 20.65 -18.85 -0.97
CA GLN A 397 21.50 -19.57 -0.04
C GLN A 397 21.81 -21.00 -0.53
N LEU A 398 20.82 -21.70 -1.11
CA LEU A 398 21.04 -23.01 -1.72
C LEU A 398 21.98 -22.94 -2.94
N GLN A 399 21.84 -21.91 -3.78
CA GLN A 399 22.74 -21.71 -4.92
C GLN A 399 24.17 -21.44 -4.45
N ILE A 400 24.35 -20.61 -3.43
CA ILE A 400 25.66 -20.35 -2.80
C ILE A 400 26.25 -21.67 -2.29
N GLY A 401 25.49 -22.44 -1.51
CA GLY A 401 25.96 -23.73 -0.98
C GLY A 401 26.35 -24.72 -2.07
N ASN A 402 25.62 -24.76 -3.20
CA ASN A 402 25.98 -25.60 -4.34
C ASN A 402 27.30 -25.17 -4.98
N VAL A 403 27.52 -23.86 -5.18
CA VAL A 403 28.77 -23.33 -5.75
C VAL A 403 29.94 -23.53 -4.78
N GLU A 404 29.74 -23.33 -3.49
CA GLU A 404 30.73 -23.59 -2.45
C GLU A 404 31.15 -25.07 -2.43
N SER A 405 30.18 -25.99 -2.54
CA SER A 405 30.45 -27.43 -2.65
C SER A 405 31.25 -27.79 -3.91
N GLN A 406 30.90 -27.21 -5.06
CA GLN A 406 31.66 -27.39 -6.29
C GLN A 406 33.10 -26.85 -6.18
N LEU A 407 33.27 -25.67 -5.59
CA LEU A 407 34.60 -25.10 -5.33
C LEU A 407 35.43 -25.99 -4.40
N PHE A 408 34.81 -26.53 -3.34
CA PHE A 408 35.46 -27.46 -2.43
C PHE A 408 35.88 -28.74 -3.16
N GLN A 409 35.01 -29.30 -4.00
CA GLN A 409 35.31 -30.50 -4.79
C GLN A 409 36.50 -30.27 -5.75
N VAL A 410 36.51 -29.15 -6.49
CA VAL A 410 37.61 -28.82 -7.41
C VAL A 410 38.93 -28.61 -6.65
N ARG A 411 38.90 -27.98 -5.47
CA ARG A 411 40.10 -27.84 -4.63
C ARG A 411 40.62 -29.20 -4.17
N ALA A 412 39.75 -30.08 -3.69
CA ALA A 412 40.14 -31.43 -3.27
C ALA A 412 40.73 -32.25 -4.43
N ASP A 413 40.14 -32.16 -5.62
CA ASP A 413 40.66 -32.81 -6.83
C ASP A 413 42.03 -32.25 -7.24
N MET A 414 42.22 -30.92 -7.14
CA MET A 414 43.50 -30.27 -7.43
C MET A 414 44.59 -30.69 -6.44
N GLU A 415 44.27 -30.76 -5.14
CA GLU A 415 45.19 -31.24 -4.11
C GLU A 415 45.59 -32.70 -4.36
N ARG A 416 44.62 -33.55 -4.72
CA ARG A 416 44.88 -34.94 -5.10
C ARG A 416 45.80 -35.05 -6.31
N GLN A 417 45.52 -34.31 -7.38
CA GLN A 417 46.37 -34.29 -8.57
C GLN A 417 47.78 -33.80 -8.25
N ASN A 418 47.91 -32.75 -7.43
CA ASN A 418 49.22 -32.25 -7.01
C ASN A 418 50.02 -33.32 -6.27
N ALA A 419 49.38 -34.07 -5.36
CA ALA A 419 50.03 -35.19 -4.67
C ALA A 419 50.47 -36.31 -5.65
N GLU A 420 49.64 -36.67 -6.63
CA GLU A 420 49.98 -37.63 -7.68
C GLU A 420 51.17 -37.13 -8.54
N TYR A 421 51.20 -35.83 -8.89
CA TYR A 421 52.31 -35.22 -9.62
C TYR A 421 53.61 -35.24 -8.82
N GLN A 422 53.57 -34.96 -7.52
CA GLN A 422 54.76 -35.06 -6.66
C GLN A 422 55.31 -36.49 -6.62
N GLN A 423 54.44 -37.48 -6.47
CA GLN A 423 54.88 -38.89 -6.51
C GLN A 423 55.53 -39.26 -7.85
N LEU A 424 54.97 -38.78 -8.97
CA LEU A 424 55.54 -39.03 -10.29
C LEU A 424 56.90 -38.32 -10.46
N LEU A 425 57.06 -37.12 -9.93
CA LEU A 425 58.35 -36.42 -9.90
C LEU A 425 59.39 -37.16 -9.07
N ASP A 426 59.01 -37.71 -7.91
CA ASP A 426 59.90 -38.53 -7.08
C ASP A 426 60.34 -39.81 -7.81
N ILE A 427 59.41 -40.49 -8.50
CA ILE A 427 59.75 -41.67 -9.32
C ILE A 427 60.68 -41.28 -10.49
N LYS A 428 60.37 -40.17 -11.17
CA LYS A 428 61.17 -39.66 -12.29
C LYS A 428 62.60 -39.34 -11.84
N THR A 429 62.75 -38.61 -10.74
CA THR A 429 64.09 -38.27 -10.19
C THR A 429 64.86 -39.52 -9.78
N ARG A 430 64.19 -40.54 -9.23
CA ARG A 430 64.81 -41.85 -8.95
C ARG A 430 65.28 -42.56 -10.21
N LEU A 431 64.45 -42.64 -11.25
CA LEU A 431 64.82 -43.26 -12.52
C LEU A 431 65.97 -42.51 -13.20
N GLU A 432 66.00 -41.18 -13.11
CA GLU A 432 67.10 -40.36 -13.63
C GLU A 432 68.43 -40.71 -12.93
N MET A 433 68.43 -40.87 -11.60
CA MET A 433 69.60 -41.35 -10.86
C MET A 433 70.02 -42.77 -11.29
N GLU A 434 69.07 -43.70 -11.47
CA GLU A 434 69.38 -45.05 -11.94
C GLU A 434 70.03 -45.01 -13.34
N ILE A 435 69.50 -44.21 -14.27
CA ILE A 435 70.08 -44.03 -15.62
C ILE A 435 71.50 -43.46 -15.55
N GLU A 436 71.74 -42.46 -14.69
CA GLU A 436 73.08 -41.89 -14.49
C GLU A 436 74.08 -42.96 -14.02
N THR A 437 73.70 -43.80 -13.04
CA THR A 437 74.56 -44.90 -12.58
C THR A 437 74.83 -45.95 -13.66
N TYR A 438 73.84 -46.25 -14.52
CA TYR A 438 74.05 -47.13 -15.67
C TYR A 438 74.98 -46.48 -16.72
N HIS A 439 74.90 -45.17 -16.91
CA HIS A 439 75.79 -44.44 -17.82
C HIS A 439 77.24 -44.50 -17.35
N ASP A 440 77.47 -44.33 -16.04
CA ASP A 440 78.79 -44.43 -15.41
C ASP A 440 79.38 -45.84 -15.46
N CYS A 441 78.56 -46.88 -15.24
CA CYS A 441 79.00 -48.27 -15.33
C CYS A 441 79.25 -48.74 -16.78
N SER A 442 78.66 -48.08 -17.77
CA SER A 442 78.82 -48.41 -19.20
C SER A 442 79.99 -47.69 -19.88
N LEU A 443 80.69 -46.80 -19.19
CA LEU A 443 81.93 -46.21 -19.71
C LEU A 443 83.06 -47.24 -19.69
N PRO A 444 83.89 -47.33 -20.75
CA PRO A 444 84.75 -48.47 -20.99
C PRO A 444 85.81 -48.66 -19.91
N PHE A 445 85.98 -49.93 -19.55
CA PHE A 445 87.02 -50.56 -18.74
C PHE A 445 88.41 -49.97 -19.03
N GLY A 446 88.76 -48.89 -18.32
CA GLY A 446 89.96 -48.11 -18.63
C GLY A 446 90.47 -47.18 -17.54
N GLN A 447 90.03 -47.31 -16.28
CA GLN A 447 90.78 -46.90 -15.08
C GLN A 447 89.97 -47.21 -13.81
N MET A 448 90.02 -48.46 -13.35
CA MET A 448 89.85 -48.74 -11.92
C MET A 448 91.23 -48.71 -11.27
N ALA A 449 91.56 -47.60 -10.60
CA ALA A 449 92.38 -47.57 -9.39
C ALA A 449 92.62 -46.12 -8.94
N ALA A 450 91.68 -45.54 -8.21
CA ALA A 450 91.98 -44.57 -7.17
C ALA A 450 90.77 -44.37 -6.24
N CYS A 451 90.85 -45.06 -5.11
CA CYS A 451 90.48 -44.55 -3.80
C CYS A 451 88.98 -44.55 -3.42
N CYS A 452 88.67 -45.57 -2.62
CA CYS A 452 87.73 -45.49 -1.50
C CYS A 452 87.79 -44.14 -0.75
N PHE A 453 86.60 -43.66 -0.34
CA PHE A 453 86.23 -42.82 0.82
C PHE A 453 87.37 -42.24 1.69
N PRO A 454 87.28 -40.94 2.11
CA PRO A 454 86.42 -40.64 3.26
C PRO A 454 85.76 -39.24 3.27
N GLY A 455 84.61 -39.17 3.96
CA GLY A 455 84.15 -37.96 4.66
C GLY A 455 83.49 -36.87 3.83
N ASN A 456 82.16 -36.88 3.80
CA ASN A 456 81.45 -35.62 4.01
C ASN A 456 80.14 -35.88 4.75
N SER A 457 80.00 -35.17 5.86
CA SER A 457 78.84 -35.08 6.73
C SER A 457 77.55 -34.90 5.93
N ILE A 458 76.58 -35.78 6.19
CA ILE A 458 75.17 -35.57 5.88
C ILE A 458 74.63 -34.53 6.88
N PRO A 459 74.12 -33.36 6.47
CA PRO A 459 73.04 -32.72 7.19
C PRO A 459 71.74 -33.28 6.62
N CYS A 460 70.96 -33.94 7.47
CA CYS A 460 69.56 -34.26 7.16
C CYS A 460 68.86 -32.98 6.70
N PRO A 461 68.09 -32.99 5.60
CA PRO A 461 67.13 -31.91 5.40
C PRO A 461 66.07 -32.06 6.50
N SER A 462 66.02 -31.07 7.37
CA SER A 462 64.91 -30.84 8.30
C SER A 462 63.59 -30.91 7.54
N PRO A 463 62.51 -31.47 8.11
CA PRO A 463 61.22 -31.50 7.46
C PRO A 463 60.76 -30.07 7.17
N PRO A 464 60.05 -29.80 6.06
CA PRO A 464 59.48 -28.50 5.82
C PRO A 464 58.49 -28.19 6.94
N SER A 465 58.77 -27.11 7.68
CA SER A 465 57.82 -26.46 8.56
C SER A 465 56.60 -26.05 7.74
N PHE A 466 55.46 -26.68 8.01
CA PHE A 466 54.16 -26.23 7.54
C PHE A 466 53.98 -24.75 7.90
N PRO A 467 53.71 -23.85 6.95
CA PRO A 467 53.03 -22.61 7.27
C PRO A 467 51.58 -22.97 7.55
N VAL A 468 51.15 -22.81 8.80
CA VAL A 468 49.73 -22.70 9.12
C VAL A 468 49.19 -21.50 8.34
N PRO A 469 48.15 -21.65 7.50
CA PRO A 469 47.44 -20.49 6.97
C PRO A 469 46.72 -19.81 8.13
N GLN A 470 47.18 -18.62 8.52
CA GLN A 470 46.31 -17.65 9.18
C GLN A 470 45.24 -17.22 8.16
N SER A 471 44.08 -17.86 8.18
CA SER A 471 42.81 -17.28 7.71
C SER A 471 41.66 -18.26 7.94
N ALA A 472 41.08 -18.24 9.15
CA ALA A 472 39.66 -18.53 9.39
C ALA A 472 39.34 -18.50 10.90
N ILE A 473 39.38 -17.32 11.52
CA ILE A 473 38.48 -17.00 12.65
C ILE A 473 38.04 -15.55 12.50
N SER A 474 37.00 -15.34 11.70
CA SER A 474 36.02 -14.29 11.96
C SER A 474 34.68 -14.89 11.58
N GLN A 475 33.96 -15.39 12.59
CA GLN A 475 32.49 -15.52 12.61
C GLN A 475 32.10 -16.20 13.93
N HIS A 476 32.13 -15.45 15.02
CA HIS A 476 31.12 -15.49 16.08
C HIS A 476 31.41 -14.37 17.07
N SER A 477 30.71 -13.23 16.93
CA SER A 477 30.35 -12.27 18.01
C SER A 477 29.97 -10.91 17.43
N THR A 478 28.84 -10.85 16.71
CA THR A 478 28.04 -9.63 16.59
C THR A 478 26.56 -10.00 16.44
N GLU A 479 26.01 -10.68 17.44
CA GLU A 479 24.57 -10.68 17.71
C GLU A 479 24.39 -10.65 19.22
N HIS A 480 24.27 -9.45 19.78
CA HIS A 480 23.47 -9.10 20.96
C HIS A 480 23.73 -7.64 21.34
N ALA A 481 23.06 -6.72 20.63
CA ALA A 481 22.76 -5.39 21.14
C ALA A 481 21.70 -4.72 20.25
N GLN A 482 20.47 -5.25 20.26
CA GLN A 482 19.26 -4.50 19.95
C GLN A 482 18.06 -5.21 20.60
N SER A 483 17.87 -4.89 21.88
CA SER A 483 16.59 -4.98 22.58
C SER A 483 16.61 -3.92 23.69
N ALA A 484 16.26 -2.70 23.32
CA ALA A 484 15.69 -1.65 24.16
C ALA A 484 15.04 -0.61 23.25
#